data_AF-A0A8H6ZNS7-F1
#
_entry.id   AF-A0A8H6ZNS7-F1
#
_cell.length_a   1.000
_cell.length_b   1.000
_cell.length_c   1.000
_cell.angle_alpha   90.00
_cell.angle_beta   90.00
_cell.angle_gamma   90.00
#
_symmetry.space_group_name_H-M   'P 1'
#
loop_
_entity.id
_entity.type
_entity.pdbx_description
1 polymer ?
#
loop_
_entity_poly.entity_id
_entity_poly.type
_entity_poly.pdbx_seq_one_letter_code
_entity_poly.pdbx_strand_id
1 'polypeptide(L)'
;MRIDNTSVFFPGGNNPQFGFRRTELLAQAEEGGPTALLPDIEEGVTAFHFSIQLDERFPLNYDHEYQIVFIETSDGSHVFGVQLGSPFTNPPGPLPAPNAHSFKVLDHSLNVLFSAPSSTRSWHNFAVLVDWDNLTLKVYYSKDGAPLKPVTGTIPNLSVSPGGPGKGEFHFGILKLPLVDPNDSPSDQGDVVHHGIQEGSTEGLFYSGVFVEKVTKGVSTGYGKTIRP
;
A
#
# COMPACT_ATOMS: atom_id res chain seq x y z
N MET A 1 -10.96 2.04 -8.51
CA MET A 1 -11.44 1.01 -7.57
C MET A 1 -12.36 1.67 -6.55
N ARG A 2 -13.30 0.93 -5.99
CA ARG A 2 -14.26 1.44 -4.99
C ARG A 2 -14.49 0.39 -3.92
N ILE A 3 -14.80 0.87 -2.73
CA ILE A 3 -15.31 0.07 -1.63
C ILE A 3 -16.60 0.69 -1.12
N ASP A 4 -17.46 -0.14 -0.53
CA ASP A 4 -18.61 0.26 0.27
C ASP A 4 -18.82 -0.75 1.40
N ASN A 5 -19.92 -0.64 2.15
CA ASN A 5 -20.20 -1.52 3.29
C ASN A 5 -20.33 -3.01 2.94
N THR A 6 -20.49 -3.36 1.67
CA THR A 6 -20.56 -4.75 1.19
C THR A 6 -19.21 -5.32 0.77
N SER A 7 -18.16 -4.48 0.72
CA SER A 7 -16.81 -4.85 0.29
C SER A 7 -16.06 -5.64 1.38
N VAL A 8 -16.64 -6.76 1.82
CA VAL A 8 -16.09 -7.65 2.85
C VAL A 8 -15.46 -8.86 2.16
N PHE A 9 -14.19 -9.12 2.45
CA PHE A 9 -13.51 -10.29 1.90
C PHE A 9 -13.85 -11.56 2.69
N PHE A 10 -14.06 -12.63 1.94
CA PHE A 10 -14.26 -13.98 2.48
C PHE A 10 -13.05 -14.84 2.10
N PRO A 11 -12.02 -14.93 2.97
CA PRO A 11 -10.92 -15.84 2.75
C PRO A 11 -11.44 -17.29 2.76
N GLY A 12 -11.12 -18.06 1.73
CA GLY A 12 -11.66 -19.43 1.56
C GLY A 12 -11.42 -20.30 2.81
N GLY A 13 -12.52 -20.68 3.49
CA GLY A 13 -12.49 -21.53 4.68
C GLY A 13 -12.32 -20.79 6.02
N ASN A 14 -12.27 -19.46 6.02
CA ASN A 14 -12.13 -18.63 7.23
C ASN A 14 -13.34 -17.71 7.42
N ASN A 15 -13.39 -17.02 8.57
CA ASN A 15 -14.45 -16.06 8.85
C ASN A 15 -14.37 -14.84 7.92
N PRO A 16 -15.51 -14.22 7.56
CA PRO A 16 -15.49 -12.96 6.83
C PRO A 16 -14.73 -11.87 7.60
N GLN A 17 -13.92 -11.10 6.90
CA GLN A 17 -13.11 -10.02 7.48
C GLN A 17 -13.95 -8.76 7.69
N PHE A 18 -14.89 -8.79 8.64
CA PHE A 18 -15.83 -7.67 8.87
C PHE A 18 -15.17 -6.39 9.38
N GLY A 19 -13.98 -6.50 9.96
CA GLY A 19 -13.17 -5.36 10.37
C GLY A 19 -12.66 -4.55 9.18
N PHE A 20 -12.60 -5.12 7.97
CA PHE A 20 -12.11 -4.44 6.78
C PHE A 20 -13.20 -4.12 5.75
N ARG A 21 -12.94 -3.09 4.95
CA ARG A 21 -13.56 -2.92 3.63
C ARG A 21 -12.48 -2.95 2.58
N ARG A 22 -12.53 -3.94 1.68
CA ARG A 22 -11.47 -4.12 0.69
C ARG A 22 -11.94 -4.42 -0.73
N THR A 23 -11.22 -3.83 -1.67
CA THR A 23 -11.27 -4.15 -3.10
C THR A 23 -9.88 -3.93 -3.66
N GLU A 24 -9.21 -5.04 -3.97
CA GLU A 24 -7.81 -5.07 -4.37
C GLU A 24 -7.64 -5.98 -5.58
N LEU A 25 -6.58 -5.71 -6.34
CA LEU A 25 -6.06 -6.61 -7.35
C LEU A 25 -4.68 -7.09 -6.91
N LEU A 26 -4.42 -8.38 -7.12
CA LEU A 26 -3.13 -9.00 -6.92
C LEU A 26 -2.44 -9.16 -8.27
N ALA A 27 -1.14 -8.86 -8.33
CA ALA A 27 -0.33 -9.27 -9.47
C ALA A 27 -0.17 -10.79 -9.46
N GLN A 28 -0.34 -11.42 -10.63
CA GLN A 28 -0.22 -12.86 -10.79
C GLN A 28 0.47 -13.22 -12.10
N ALA A 29 1.14 -14.37 -12.11
CA ALA A 29 1.64 -14.96 -13.35
C ALA A 29 0.46 -15.50 -14.20
N GLU A 30 0.71 -15.74 -15.50
CA GLU A 30 -0.29 -16.35 -16.38
C GLU A 30 -0.76 -17.73 -15.87
N GLU A 31 0.16 -18.48 -15.28
CA GLU A 31 -0.09 -19.76 -14.63
C GLU A 31 0.51 -19.77 -13.21
N GLY A 32 -0.14 -20.46 -12.27
CA GLY A 32 0.40 -20.66 -10.91
C GLY A 32 0.12 -19.54 -9.90
N GLY A 33 -0.59 -18.48 -10.29
CA GLY A 33 -1.08 -17.44 -9.36
C GLY A 33 -0.01 -16.42 -8.92
N PRO A 34 -0.24 -15.70 -7.80
CA PRO A 34 0.67 -14.67 -7.30
C PRO A 34 2.05 -15.18 -6.93
N THR A 35 2.12 -16.34 -6.24
CA THR A 35 3.40 -16.91 -5.79
C THR A 35 4.32 -17.31 -6.95
N ALA A 36 3.75 -17.68 -8.10
CA ALA A 36 4.52 -18.02 -9.30
C ALA A 36 5.19 -16.80 -9.95
N LEU A 37 4.73 -15.58 -9.65
CA LEU A 37 5.27 -14.34 -10.20
C LEU A 37 6.52 -13.83 -9.44
N LEU A 38 6.72 -14.28 -8.19
CA LEU A 38 7.75 -13.73 -7.30
C LEU A 38 9.18 -13.81 -7.88
N PRO A 39 9.61 -14.89 -8.57
CA PRO A 39 10.94 -14.93 -9.18
C PRO A 39 11.18 -13.83 -10.23
N ASP A 40 10.12 -13.33 -10.87
CA ASP A 40 10.22 -12.30 -11.91
C ASP A 40 10.24 -10.87 -11.34
N ILE A 41 9.51 -10.64 -10.25
CA ILE A 41 9.29 -9.29 -9.70
C ILE A 41 10.02 -9.03 -8.37
N GLU A 42 10.58 -10.07 -7.75
CA GLU A 42 11.21 -10.00 -6.42
C GLU A 42 12.63 -10.59 -6.40
N GLU A 43 13.45 -10.26 -7.39
CA GLU A 43 14.86 -10.66 -7.48
C GLU A 43 15.76 -9.48 -7.86
N GLY A 44 16.90 -9.35 -7.18
CA GLY A 44 17.86 -8.27 -7.38
C GLY A 44 17.27 -6.91 -6.97
N VAL A 45 17.23 -5.96 -7.91
CA VAL A 45 16.55 -4.67 -7.69
C VAL A 45 15.36 -4.55 -8.63
N THR A 46 14.17 -4.36 -8.08
CA THR A 46 12.94 -4.12 -8.85
C THR A 46 12.28 -2.81 -8.44
N ALA A 47 11.56 -2.18 -9.37
CA ALA A 47 10.83 -0.93 -9.14
C ALA A 47 9.34 -1.15 -9.36
N PHE A 48 8.55 -0.89 -8.32
CA PHE A 48 7.10 -1.01 -8.31
C PHE A 48 6.49 0.36 -8.65
N HIS A 49 5.99 0.49 -9.87
CA HIS A 49 5.39 1.72 -10.39
C HIS A 49 3.88 1.70 -10.18
N PHE A 50 3.34 2.83 -9.77
CA PHE A 50 1.90 3.04 -9.67
C PHE A 50 1.59 4.53 -9.64
N SER A 51 0.44 4.90 -10.20
CA SER A 51 -0.10 6.25 -10.13
C SER A 51 -1.48 6.22 -9.49
N ILE A 52 -1.73 7.16 -8.57
CA ILE A 52 -2.96 7.23 -7.77
C ILE A 52 -3.57 8.62 -7.89
N GLN A 53 -4.90 8.69 -8.00
CA GLN A 53 -5.67 9.93 -7.91
C GLN A 53 -6.90 9.70 -7.04
N LEU A 54 -7.26 10.69 -6.21
CA LEU A 54 -8.48 10.64 -5.40
C LEU A 54 -9.74 10.75 -6.29
N ASP A 55 -10.81 10.00 -6.00
CA ASP A 55 -12.11 10.19 -6.68
C ASP A 55 -12.98 11.19 -5.89
N GLU A 56 -13.07 12.45 -6.34
CA GLU A 56 -13.89 13.50 -5.69
C GLU A 56 -15.37 13.12 -5.53
N ARG A 57 -15.88 12.18 -6.33
CA ARG A 57 -17.29 11.74 -6.24
C ARG A 57 -17.52 10.72 -5.12
N PHE A 58 -16.45 10.06 -4.67
CA PHE A 58 -16.47 9.03 -3.64
C PHE A 58 -15.31 9.30 -2.67
N PRO A 59 -15.38 10.40 -1.90
CA PRO A 59 -14.29 10.82 -1.03
C PRO A 59 -14.01 9.79 0.06
N LEU A 60 -12.75 9.69 0.48
CA LEU A 60 -12.36 8.82 1.59
C LEU A 60 -12.74 9.44 2.95
N ASN A 61 -12.98 8.59 3.95
CA ASN A 61 -13.09 9.00 5.35
C ASN A 61 -11.72 8.95 6.05
N TYR A 62 -11.03 10.09 6.14
CA TYR A 62 -9.67 10.19 6.67
C TYR A 62 -9.51 9.86 8.17
N ASP A 63 -10.59 9.61 8.91
CA ASP A 63 -10.52 9.06 10.26
C ASP A 63 -10.06 7.60 10.27
N HIS A 64 -10.25 6.88 9.17
CA HIS A 64 -9.77 5.51 9.00
C HIS A 64 -8.37 5.45 8.40
N GLU A 65 -7.68 4.33 8.65
CA GLU A 65 -6.47 3.97 7.91
C GLU A 65 -6.85 3.33 6.57
N TYR A 66 -6.15 3.72 5.52
CA TYR A 66 -6.19 3.06 4.21
C TYR A 66 -4.82 2.53 3.86
N GLN A 67 -4.76 1.26 3.48
CA GLN A 67 -3.59 0.62 2.89
C GLN A 67 -3.91 0.39 1.42
N ILE A 68 -3.16 1.07 0.54
CA ILE A 68 -3.62 1.27 -0.85
C ILE A 68 -2.71 0.69 -1.92
N VAL A 69 -1.47 0.39 -1.56
CA VAL A 69 -0.48 -0.38 -2.32
C VAL A 69 0.46 -1.02 -1.32
N PHE A 70 0.72 -2.32 -1.40
CA PHE A 70 1.64 -3.00 -0.49
C PHE A 70 2.14 -4.32 -1.08
N ILE A 71 3.25 -4.82 -0.54
CA ILE A 71 3.71 -6.19 -0.79
C ILE A 71 3.53 -6.97 0.51
N GLU A 72 2.59 -7.91 0.53
CA GLU A 72 2.23 -8.70 1.72
C GLU A 72 3.11 -9.94 1.82
N THR A 73 3.92 -10.03 2.86
CA THR A 73 4.68 -11.25 3.18
C THR A 73 3.77 -12.30 3.80
N SER A 74 4.21 -13.56 3.82
CA SER A 74 3.40 -14.69 4.33
C SER A 74 2.93 -14.60 5.80
N ASP A 75 3.50 -13.70 6.60
CA ASP A 75 3.07 -13.41 7.98
C ASP A 75 2.07 -12.25 8.08
N GLY A 76 1.64 -11.69 6.95
CA GLY A 76 0.69 -10.56 6.86
C GLY A 76 1.32 -9.19 7.07
N SER A 77 2.64 -9.11 7.27
CA SER A 77 3.35 -7.82 7.30
C SER A 77 3.69 -7.35 5.88
N HIS A 78 4.22 -6.14 5.74
CA HIS A 78 4.47 -5.52 4.44
C HIS A 78 5.95 -5.29 4.19
N VAL A 79 6.48 -5.63 3.02
CA VAL A 79 7.86 -5.22 2.64
C VAL A 79 7.94 -3.69 2.56
N PHE A 80 6.96 -3.08 1.91
CA PHE A 80 6.63 -1.67 2.00
C PHE A 80 5.12 -1.50 1.86
N GLY A 81 4.59 -0.36 2.31
CA GLY A 81 3.19 -0.02 2.13
C GLY A 81 3.00 1.45 1.75
N VAL A 82 1.91 1.75 1.06
CA VAL A 82 1.40 3.11 0.89
C VAL A 82 0.15 3.25 1.74
N GLN A 83 0.23 4.17 2.69
CA GLN A 83 -0.84 4.49 3.62
C GLN A 83 -1.45 5.86 3.31
N LEU A 84 -2.76 6.00 3.52
CA LEU A 84 -3.50 7.25 3.53
C LEU A 84 -4.47 7.23 4.73
N GLY A 85 -4.96 8.39 5.17
CA GLY A 85 -5.82 8.47 6.35
C GLY A 85 -5.07 8.35 7.67
N SER A 86 -5.83 8.14 8.75
CA SER A 86 -5.32 8.11 10.12
C SER A 86 -4.88 6.69 10.49
N PRO A 87 -3.63 6.47 10.93
CA PRO A 87 -3.18 5.13 11.31
C PRO A 87 -4.09 4.52 12.37
N PHE A 88 -4.37 3.23 12.26
CA PHE A 88 -5.12 2.51 13.29
C PHE A 88 -4.27 2.43 14.55
N THR A 89 -4.83 2.89 15.67
CA THR A 89 -4.21 2.74 16.99
C THR A 89 -5.24 2.26 18.00
N ASN A 90 -4.79 1.38 18.91
CA ASN A 90 -5.55 0.97 20.07
C ASN A 90 -4.68 1.19 21.33
N PRO A 91 -5.00 2.18 22.19
CA PRO A 91 -6.18 3.05 22.18
C PRO A 91 -6.20 4.04 21.00
N PRO A 92 -7.39 4.55 20.62
CA PRO A 92 -7.50 5.49 19.51
C PRO A 92 -6.83 6.84 19.84
N GLY A 93 -6.03 7.33 18.90
CA GLY A 93 -5.48 8.69 18.92
C GLY A 93 -6.49 9.74 18.44
N PRO A 94 -6.10 11.02 18.37
CA PRO A 94 -6.92 12.06 17.76
C PRO A 94 -7.17 11.78 16.27
N LEU A 95 -8.44 11.90 15.87
CA LEU A 95 -8.90 11.71 14.49
C LEU A 95 -9.51 13.01 13.93
N PRO A 96 -9.26 13.34 12.64
CA PRO A 96 -8.25 12.71 11.80
C PRO A 96 -6.83 13.05 12.30
N ALA A 97 -5.88 12.14 12.06
CA ALA A 97 -4.47 12.37 12.36
C ALA A 97 -3.94 13.58 11.58
N PRO A 98 -2.95 14.33 12.10
CA PRO A 98 -2.44 15.55 11.43
C PRO A 98 -1.95 15.35 9.99
N ASN A 99 -1.52 14.14 9.62
CA ASN A 99 -1.06 13.78 8.28
C ASN A 99 -2.02 12.85 7.52
N ALA A 100 -3.29 12.78 7.93
CA ALA A 100 -4.28 11.88 7.32
C ALA A 100 -4.51 12.20 5.84
N HIS A 101 -4.36 13.46 5.43
CA HIS A 101 -4.49 13.91 4.05
C HIS A 101 -3.21 13.76 3.22
N SER A 102 -2.29 12.89 3.60
CA SER A 102 -1.06 12.64 2.85
C SER A 102 -0.90 11.17 2.49
N PHE A 103 -0.46 10.91 1.26
CA PHE A 103 0.11 9.62 0.91
C PHE A 103 1.42 9.44 1.70
N LYS A 104 1.60 8.27 2.30
CA LYS A 104 2.77 7.92 3.13
C LYS A 104 3.34 6.62 2.62
N VAL A 105 4.58 6.63 2.14
CA VAL A 105 5.32 5.40 1.83
C VAL A 105 6.00 4.94 3.10
N LEU A 106 5.72 3.72 3.53
CA LEU A 106 6.18 3.12 4.76
C LEU A 106 7.16 1.98 4.46
N ASP A 107 8.17 1.82 5.32
CA ASP A 107 8.99 0.60 5.36
C ASP A 107 8.28 -0.53 6.12
N HIS A 108 8.94 -1.68 6.25
CA HIS A 108 8.39 -2.84 6.95
C HIS A 108 8.14 -2.62 8.44
N SER A 109 8.91 -1.72 9.06
CA SER A 109 8.71 -1.32 10.45
C SER A 109 7.71 -0.16 10.61
N LEU A 110 6.96 0.15 9.56
CA LEU A 110 5.96 1.22 9.50
C LEU A 110 6.54 2.63 9.66
N ASN A 111 7.86 2.82 9.48
CA ASN A 111 8.45 4.14 9.44
C ASN A 111 8.08 4.86 8.15
N VAL A 112 7.69 6.12 8.24
CA VAL A 112 7.41 6.96 7.06
C VAL A 112 8.71 7.32 6.36
N LEU A 113 8.94 6.76 5.17
CA LEU A 113 10.08 7.06 4.30
C LEU A 113 9.88 8.34 3.51
N PHE A 114 8.65 8.55 3.03
CA PHE A 114 8.28 9.70 2.22
C PHE A 114 6.80 10.02 2.43
N SER A 115 6.47 11.31 2.39
CA SER A 115 5.07 11.77 2.40
C SER A 115 4.83 12.84 1.36
N ALA A 116 3.66 12.76 0.71
CA ALA A 116 3.17 13.75 -0.23
C ALA A 116 1.73 14.13 0.14
N PRO A 117 1.42 15.43 0.32
CA PRO A 117 0.04 15.88 0.50
C PRO A 117 -0.83 15.40 -0.67
N SER A 118 -1.94 14.75 -0.34
CA SER A 118 -2.92 14.32 -1.32
C SER A 118 -3.67 15.53 -1.89
N SER A 119 -4.07 15.45 -3.15
CA SER A 119 -4.84 16.51 -3.80
C SER A 119 -5.86 15.91 -4.75
N THR A 120 -7.07 16.48 -4.77
CA THR A 120 -8.24 15.83 -5.39
C THR A 120 -8.28 15.89 -6.92
N ARG A 121 -7.23 16.38 -7.57
CA ARG A 121 -7.17 16.57 -9.04
C ARG A 121 -5.82 16.26 -9.67
N SER A 122 -4.85 15.84 -8.87
CA SER A 122 -3.52 15.51 -9.39
C SER A 122 -3.36 14.00 -9.41
N TRP A 123 -2.68 13.50 -10.43
CA TRP A 123 -2.10 12.17 -10.36
C TRP A 123 -0.84 12.23 -9.50
N HIS A 124 -0.70 11.27 -8.59
CA HIS A 124 0.48 11.08 -7.76
C HIS A 124 1.18 9.83 -8.26
N ASN A 125 2.36 9.99 -8.87
CA ASN A 125 3.11 8.90 -9.48
C ASN A 125 4.23 8.48 -8.54
N PHE A 126 4.39 7.18 -8.34
CA PHE A 126 5.41 6.62 -7.47
C PHE A 126 6.19 5.53 -8.21
N ALA A 127 7.45 5.38 -7.84
CA ALA A 127 8.15 4.12 -7.98
C ALA A 127 8.87 3.81 -6.66
N VAL A 128 8.57 2.64 -6.08
CA VAL A 128 9.29 2.14 -4.90
C VAL A 128 10.27 1.08 -5.38
N LEU A 129 11.56 1.37 -5.26
CA LEU A 129 12.61 0.42 -5.54
C LEU A 129 12.82 -0.46 -4.31
N VAL A 130 12.88 -1.77 -4.53
CA VAL A 130 13.22 -2.77 -3.54
C VAL A 130 14.50 -3.47 -4.01
N ASP A 131 15.54 -3.42 -3.18
CA ASP A 131 16.72 -4.26 -3.33
C ASP A 131 16.54 -5.48 -2.41
N TRP A 132 16.27 -6.62 -3.03
CA TRP A 132 15.93 -7.87 -2.34
C TRP A 132 17.16 -8.55 -1.72
N ASP A 133 18.35 -8.22 -2.20
CA ASP A 133 19.60 -8.81 -1.73
C ASP A 133 20.18 -7.98 -0.57
N ASN A 134 20.15 -6.65 -0.68
CA ASN A 134 20.66 -5.74 0.35
C ASN A 134 19.59 -5.26 1.33
N LEU A 135 18.32 -5.64 1.13
CA LEU A 135 17.18 -5.25 1.94
C LEU A 135 17.09 -3.73 2.09
N THR A 136 16.96 -3.02 0.97
CA THR A 136 16.84 -1.57 0.96
C THR A 136 15.67 -1.07 0.13
N LEU A 137 15.19 0.12 0.48
CA LEU A 137 14.13 0.83 -0.23
C LEU A 137 14.64 2.17 -0.77
N LYS A 138 14.09 2.59 -1.91
CA LYS A 138 14.25 3.96 -2.42
C LYS A 138 12.97 4.42 -3.10
N VAL A 139 12.54 5.63 -2.81
CA VAL A 139 11.27 6.17 -3.31
C VAL A 139 11.52 7.23 -4.37
N TYR A 140 10.81 7.09 -5.48
CA TYR A 140 10.70 8.07 -6.53
C TYR A 140 9.26 8.59 -6.56
N TYR A 141 9.11 9.88 -6.83
CA TYR A 141 7.79 10.51 -6.85
C TYR A 141 7.72 11.66 -7.86
N SER A 142 6.54 11.86 -8.42
CA SER A 142 6.18 13.05 -9.18
C SER A 142 4.66 13.28 -9.15
N LYS A 143 4.22 14.39 -9.75
CA LYS A 143 2.80 14.67 -9.96
C LYS A 143 2.48 14.81 -11.44
N ASP A 144 1.29 14.40 -11.82
CA ASP A 144 0.71 14.56 -13.14
C ASP A 144 1.66 14.03 -14.23
N GLY A 145 1.85 14.80 -15.30
CA GLY A 145 2.79 14.43 -16.37
C GLY A 145 4.26 14.70 -16.03
N ALA A 146 4.65 15.07 -14.81
CA ALA A 146 6.06 15.33 -14.50
C ALA A 146 6.85 14.01 -14.41
N PRO A 147 8.11 13.97 -14.90
CA PRO A 147 8.95 12.79 -14.74
C PRO A 147 9.23 12.46 -13.26
N LEU A 148 9.30 11.17 -12.94
CA LEU A 148 9.69 10.70 -11.61
C LEU A 148 11.09 11.20 -11.22
N LYS A 149 11.25 11.57 -9.95
CA LYS A 149 12.54 11.94 -9.36
C LYS A 149 12.74 11.20 -8.04
N PRO A 150 13.98 10.85 -7.68
CA PRO A 150 14.24 10.30 -6.36
C PRO A 150 13.88 11.35 -5.30
N VAL A 151 13.09 10.95 -4.31
CA VAL A 151 12.70 11.78 -3.16
C VAL A 151 13.30 11.29 -1.86
N THR A 152 13.95 10.12 -1.89
CA THR A 152 14.77 9.59 -0.81
C THR A 152 16.15 9.17 -1.33
N GLY A 153 17.09 8.99 -0.41
CA GLY A 153 18.25 8.12 -0.65
C GLY A 153 17.86 6.64 -0.60
N THR A 154 18.86 5.76 -0.63
CA THR A 154 18.69 4.34 -0.31
C THR A 154 18.60 4.18 1.20
N ILE A 155 17.52 3.56 1.68
CA ILE A 155 17.20 3.41 3.11
C ILE A 155 17.16 1.91 3.45
N PRO A 156 17.83 1.45 4.53
CA PRO A 156 17.74 0.07 4.96
C PRO A 156 16.31 -0.33 5.37
N ASN A 157 15.91 -1.56 5.03
CA ASN A 157 14.64 -2.18 5.38
C ASN A 157 14.88 -3.53 6.06
N LEU A 158 15.77 -3.52 7.07
CA LEU A 158 16.40 -4.71 7.65
C LEU A 158 15.48 -5.54 8.56
N SER A 159 14.28 -5.05 8.85
CA SER A 159 13.29 -5.79 9.61
C SER A 159 12.56 -6.84 8.74
N VAL A 160 12.63 -6.72 7.42
CA VAL A 160 12.20 -7.77 6.48
C VAL A 160 13.13 -8.98 6.59
N SER A 161 12.55 -10.18 6.59
CA SER A 161 13.34 -11.41 6.55
C SER A 161 14.07 -11.58 5.21
N PRO A 162 15.36 -11.96 5.17
CA PRO A 162 16.02 -12.23 3.89
C PRO A 162 15.43 -13.45 3.18
N GLY A 163 15.48 -13.46 1.83
CA GLY A 163 15.05 -14.58 1.01
C GLY A 163 13.53 -14.74 0.94
N GLY A 164 13.06 -15.97 0.74
CA GLY A 164 11.63 -16.28 0.52
C GLY A 164 10.66 -15.71 1.57
N PRO A 165 10.95 -15.73 2.88
CA PRO A 165 10.02 -15.21 3.88
C PRO A 165 9.79 -13.68 3.83
N GLY A 166 10.72 -12.91 3.28
CA GLY A 166 10.55 -11.46 3.07
C GLY A 166 10.04 -11.07 1.70
N LYS A 167 9.66 -12.07 0.90
CA LYS A 167 8.98 -11.92 -0.39
C LYS A 167 7.48 -12.02 -0.20
N GLY A 168 6.70 -11.46 -1.11
CA GLY A 168 5.28 -11.28 -0.88
C GLY A 168 4.42 -11.02 -2.10
N GLU A 169 3.12 -10.96 -1.89
CA GLU A 169 2.16 -10.72 -2.94
C GLU A 169 1.98 -9.21 -3.14
N PHE A 170 2.08 -8.74 -4.38
CA PHE A 170 1.90 -7.32 -4.70
C PHE A 170 0.42 -6.98 -4.85
N HIS A 171 -0.10 -6.23 -3.88
CA HIS A 171 -1.48 -5.77 -3.82
C HIS A 171 -1.59 -4.29 -4.17
N PHE A 172 -2.62 -3.94 -4.94
CA PHE A 172 -3.03 -2.55 -5.11
C PHE A 172 -4.55 -2.43 -5.15
N GLY A 173 -5.06 -1.43 -4.44
CA GLY A 173 -6.48 -1.17 -4.33
C GLY A 173 -6.80 -0.41 -3.06
N ILE A 174 -7.96 -0.67 -2.47
CA ILE A 174 -8.37 0.03 -1.25
C ILE A 174 -8.62 -1.02 -0.19
N LEU A 175 -7.82 -1.01 0.89
CA LEU A 175 -8.09 -1.71 2.14
C LEU A 175 -8.30 -0.64 3.22
N LYS A 176 -9.53 -0.54 3.72
CA LYS A 176 -9.91 0.37 4.81
C LYS A 176 -9.99 -0.40 6.12
N LEU A 177 -9.19 0.01 7.11
CA LEU A 177 -9.23 -0.52 8.47
C LEU A 177 -10.43 0.05 9.24
N PRO A 178 -10.90 -0.63 10.30
CA PRO A 178 -12.01 -0.14 11.12
C PRO A 178 -11.53 0.98 12.07
N LEU A 179 -12.46 1.65 12.75
CA LEU A 179 -12.15 2.36 13.99
C LEU A 179 -12.27 1.41 15.18
N VAL A 180 -11.57 1.69 16.28
CA VAL A 180 -11.75 0.93 17.52
C VAL A 180 -13.19 1.09 18.03
N ASP A 181 -13.90 -0.02 18.29
CA ASP A 181 -15.18 0.03 18.98
C ASP A 181 -14.96 -0.03 20.50
N PRO A 182 -15.36 0.99 21.28
CA PRO A 182 -15.24 0.94 22.73
C PRO A 182 -16.15 -0.12 23.39
N ASN A 183 -17.13 -0.67 22.67
CA ASN A 183 -18.02 -1.72 23.15
C ASN A 183 -17.47 -3.13 22.90
N ASP A 184 -16.48 -3.28 22.02
CA ASP A 184 -15.78 -4.54 21.80
C ASP A 184 -14.97 -4.93 23.05
N SER A 185 -14.81 -6.24 23.27
CA SER A 185 -13.93 -6.71 24.34
C SER A 185 -12.46 -6.37 24.03
N PRO A 186 -11.55 -6.33 25.02
CA PRO A 186 -10.14 -6.04 24.75
C PRO A 186 -9.47 -6.99 23.74
N SER A 187 -9.91 -8.26 23.67
CA SER A 187 -9.41 -9.19 22.64
C SER A 187 -9.94 -8.84 21.26
N ASP A 188 -11.22 -8.47 21.17
CA ASP A 188 -11.87 -8.13 19.91
C ASP A 188 -11.32 -6.81 19.35
N GLN A 189 -11.03 -5.83 20.21
CA GLN A 189 -10.33 -4.60 19.83
C GLN A 189 -8.89 -4.85 19.31
N GLY A 190 -8.30 -6.02 19.62
CA GLY A 190 -7.02 -6.47 19.07
C GLY A 190 -7.16 -7.25 17.76
N ASP A 191 -8.34 -7.77 17.45
CA ASP A 191 -8.64 -8.50 16.22
C ASP A 191 -9.24 -7.57 15.16
N VAL A 192 -8.38 -6.68 14.67
CA VAL A 192 -8.72 -5.62 13.69
C VAL A 192 -9.27 -6.19 12.38
N VAL A 193 -8.98 -7.46 12.08
CA VAL A 193 -9.44 -8.14 10.85
C VAL A 193 -10.95 -8.39 10.89
N HIS A 194 -11.50 -8.68 12.08
CA HIS A 194 -12.89 -9.11 12.23
C HIS A 194 -13.78 -8.11 12.97
N HIS A 195 -13.21 -7.20 13.77
CA HIS A 195 -13.94 -6.34 14.70
C HIS A 195 -13.70 -4.84 14.47
N GLY A 196 -14.41 -3.98 15.22
CA GLY A 196 -14.35 -2.54 15.11
C GLY A 196 -15.48 -1.91 14.26
N ILE A 197 -15.49 -0.58 14.24
CA ILE A 197 -16.54 0.23 13.60
C ILE A 197 -16.19 0.46 12.14
N GLN A 198 -17.14 0.12 11.27
CA GLN A 198 -17.09 0.42 9.84
C GLN A 198 -18.30 1.25 9.44
N GLU A 199 -18.04 2.50 9.09
CA GLU A 199 -19.05 3.48 8.69
C GLU A 199 -18.75 4.07 7.30
N GLY A 200 -19.68 4.91 6.83
CA GLY A 200 -19.53 5.64 5.57
C GLY A 200 -20.33 5.06 4.41
N SER A 201 -20.12 5.70 3.25
CA SER A 201 -20.75 5.36 1.97
C SER A 201 -19.72 4.73 1.03
N THR A 202 -20.01 4.71 -0.27
CA THR A 202 -19.01 4.32 -1.27
C THR A 202 -17.83 5.31 -1.27
N GLU A 203 -16.62 4.76 -1.29
CA GLU A 203 -15.34 5.47 -1.31
C GLU A 203 -14.50 4.98 -2.49
N GLY A 204 -13.62 5.82 -3.05
CA GLY A 204 -12.95 5.49 -4.30
C GLY A 204 -11.60 6.17 -4.56
N LEU A 205 -10.77 5.43 -5.30
CA LEU A 205 -9.48 5.86 -5.82
C LEU A 205 -9.34 5.43 -7.28
N PHE A 206 -8.68 6.26 -8.08
CA PHE A 206 -8.24 5.90 -9.43
C PHE A 206 -6.80 5.40 -9.40
N TYR A 207 -6.53 4.35 -10.19
CA TYR A 207 -5.20 3.78 -10.40
C TYR A 207 -4.88 3.80 -11.88
N SER A 208 -3.63 4.07 -12.21
CA SER A 208 -3.08 3.91 -13.57
C SER A 208 -1.58 3.67 -13.52
N GLY A 209 -0.98 3.25 -14.63
CA GLY A 209 0.47 3.06 -14.73
C GLY A 209 1.03 2.08 -13.70
N VAL A 210 0.28 1.02 -13.37
CA VAL A 210 0.72 -0.01 -12.42
C VAL A 210 1.52 -1.06 -13.17
N PHE A 211 2.80 -1.19 -12.88
CA PHE A 211 3.69 -2.21 -13.43
C PHE A 211 4.94 -2.38 -12.55
N VAL A 212 5.64 -3.49 -12.71
CA VAL A 212 6.95 -3.72 -12.08
C VAL A 212 8.01 -3.85 -13.17
N GLU A 213 9.19 -3.27 -12.94
CA GLU A 213 10.33 -3.44 -13.83
C GLU A 213 11.56 -3.93 -13.06
N LYS A 214 12.37 -4.78 -13.71
CA LYS A 214 13.69 -5.16 -13.23
C LYS A 214 14.69 -4.02 -13.52
N VAL A 215 15.35 -3.52 -12.49
CA VAL A 215 16.23 -2.35 -12.57
C VAL A 215 17.64 -2.81 -12.95
N THR A 216 17.91 -2.92 -14.25
CA THR A 216 19.23 -3.35 -14.76
C THR A 216 20.11 -2.19 -15.23
N LYS A 217 19.51 -1.11 -15.76
CA LYS A 217 20.23 0.04 -16.34
C LYS A 217 19.75 1.41 -15.84
N GLY A 218 18.76 1.41 -14.96
CA GLY A 218 18.08 2.60 -14.48
C GLY A 218 16.59 2.35 -14.31
N VAL A 219 15.94 3.27 -13.61
CA VAL A 219 14.50 3.28 -13.33
C VAL A 219 13.80 4.11 -14.39
N SER A 220 12.71 3.61 -14.96
CA SER A 220 11.83 4.36 -15.85
C SER A 220 11.24 5.56 -15.14
N THR A 221 11.34 6.75 -15.74
CA THR A 221 10.85 8.01 -15.13
C THR A 221 9.79 8.72 -15.95
N GLY A 222 9.29 8.07 -17.01
CA GLY A 222 8.32 8.61 -17.96
C GLY A 222 8.97 9.17 -19.24
N TYR A 223 8.18 9.26 -20.31
CA TYR A 223 8.62 9.72 -21.64
C TYR A 223 9.83 8.96 -22.20
N GLY A 224 9.94 7.66 -21.90
CA GLY A 224 11.05 6.82 -22.35
C GLY A 224 12.41 7.12 -21.70
N LYS A 225 12.44 7.91 -20.61
CA LYS A 225 13.66 8.26 -19.89
C LYS A 225 13.93 7.29 -18.74
N THR A 226 15.21 7.05 -18.47
CA THR A 226 15.67 6.30 -17.30
C THR A 226 16.66 7.11 -16.47
N ILE A 227 16.69 6.87 -15.15
CA ILE A 227 17.68 7.46 -14.22
C ILE A 227 18.36 6.33 -13.48
N ARG A 228 19.68 6.41 -13.29
CA ARG A 228 20.42 5.41 -12.52
C ARG A 228 19.94 5.40 -11.05
N PRO A 229 19.82 4.21 -10.43
CA PRO A 229 19.41 4.10 -9.03
C PRO A 229 20.41 4.76 -8.08
#